data_AF-A0A9W6WXT2-F1
#
_entry.id   AF-A0A9W6WXT2-F1
#
_cell.length_a   1.000
_cell.length_b   1.000
_cell.length_c   1.000
_cell.angle_alpha   90.00
_cell.angle_beta   90.00
_cell.angle_gamma   90.00
#
_symmetry.space_group_name_H-M   'P 1'
#
loop_
_entity.id
_entity.type
_entity.pdbx_description
1 polymer ?
#
loop_
_entity_poly.entity_id
_entity_poly.type
_entity_poly.pdbx_seq_one_letter_code
_entity_poly.pdbx_strand_id
1 'polypeptide(L)'
;MPRLRTKLAFLTTVGVPEARLPQVIANAPSIIALTPTRIQESLDVMDEMLGDGAGARILLSNPIMIMSNVGNLRRSFDYLVSTVGFRPERLARHFKLLARSVDGILKPRHEFLKAKGVDALDKVDWVYTAGRLFIERYPDYQEYLAQYKANQTRTGSS
;
A
#
# COMPACT_ATOMS: atom_id res chain seq x y z
N MET A 1 25.22 -2.80 23.35
CA MET A 1 24.07 -2.52 22.46
C MET A 1 22.75 -3.13 22.97
N PRO A 2 22.23 -2.74 24.15
CA PRO A 2 21.03 -3.38 24.72
C PRO A 2 19.76 -3.16 23.88
N ARG A 3 19.62 -1.97 23.29
CA ARG A 3 18.42 -1.56 22.53
C ARG A 3 18.21 -2.34 21.24
N LEU A 4 19.28 -2.76 20.55
CA LEU A 4 19.16 -3.53 19.31
C LEU A 4 18.67 -4.95 19.60
N ARG A 5 19.24 -5.64 20.59
CA ARG A 5 18.81 -7.00 20.97
C ARG A 5 17.34 -7.05 21.36
N THR A 6 16.85 -6.07 22.13
CA THR A 6 15.42 -5.98 22.48
C THR A 6 14.53 -5.81 21.25
N LYS A 7 14.94 -5.00 20.26
CA LYS A 7 14.18 -4.82 19.02
C LYS A 7 14.15 -6.08 18.17
N LEU A 8 15.28 -6.78 18.05
CA LEU A 8 15.35 -8.06 17.34
C LEU A 8 14.48 -9.12 18.02
N ALA A 9 14.52 -9.20 19.36
CA ALA A 9 13.66 -10.10 20.11
C ALA A 9 12.17 -9.80 19.86
N PHE A 10 11.78 -8.53 19.83
CA PHE A 10 10.40 -8.14 19.50
C PHE A 10 9.99 -8.57 18.08
N LEU A 11 10.86 -8.40 17.08
CA LEU A 11 10.57 -8.89 15.73
C LEU A 11 10.33 -10.41 15.72
N THR A 12 11.07 -11.15 16.55
CA THR A 12 10.83 -12.58 16.74
C THR A 12 9.48 -12.87 17.40
N THR A 13 9.07 -12.10 18.42
CA THR A 13 7.78 -12.31 19.09
C THR A 13 6.58 -12.06 18.17
N VAL A 14 6.70 -11.16 17.20
CA VAL A 14 5.63 -10.87 16.21
C VAL A 14 5.69 -11.76 14.97
N GLY A 15 6.51 -12.82 15.01
CA GLY A 15 6.49 -13.89 14.00
C GLY A 15 7.61 -13.83 12.96
N VAL A 16 8.66 -13.03 13.13
CA VAL A 16 9.85 -13.11 12.27
C VAL A 16 10.78 -14.22 12.78
N PRO A 17 11.01 -15.31 12.02
CA PRO A 17 11.97 -16.33 12.43
C PRO A 17 13.36 -15.73 12.60
N GLU A 18 14.10 -16.15 13.62
CA GLU A 18 15.44 -15.61 13.93
C GLU A 18 16.38 -15.68 12.70
N ALA A 19 16.32 -16.80 11.97
CA ALA A 19 17.07 -17.00 10.71
C ALA A 19 16.71 -16.01 9.59
N ARG A 20 15.55 -15.36 9.65
CA ARG A 20 15.06 -14.38 8.65
C ARG A 20 15.29 -12.94 9.08
N LEU A 21 15.69 -12.67 10.33
CA LEU A 21 15.98 -11.31 10.81
C LEU A 21 17.00 -10.57 9.92
N PRO A 22 18.13 -11.16 9.49
CA PRO A 22 19.09 -10.45 8.64
C PRO A 22 18.46 -9.99 7.33
N GLN A 23 17.62 -10.82 6.71
CA GLN A 23 16.95 -10.48 5.45
C GLN A 23 15.88 -9.39 5.64
N VAL A 24 15.10 -9.45 6.72
CA VAL A 24 14.10 -8.42 7.04
C VAL A 24 14.77 -7.06 7.25
N ILE A 25 15.89 -7.04 7.99
CA ILE A 25 16.66 -5.81 8.25
C ILE A 25 17.31 -5.31 6.97
N ALA A 26 17.89 -6.18 6.14
CA ALA A 26 18.48 -5.78 4.87
C ALA A 26 17.46 -5.13 3.92
N ASN A 27 16.23 -5.67 3.88
CA ASN A 27 15.14 -5.15 3.04
C ASN A 27 14.49 -3.87 3.60
N ALA A 28 14.54 -3.66 4.92
CA ALA A 28 13.99 -2.46 5.55
C ALA A 28 14.85 -2.03 6.75
N PRO A 29 16.04 -1.44 6.54
CA PRO A 29 16.96 -1.12 7.63
C PRO A 29 16.34 -0.20 8.69
N SER A 30 15.49 0.73 8.26
CA SER A 30 14.80 1.68 9.15
C SER A 30 13.78 1.03 10.09
N ILE A 31 13.41 -0.25 9.90
CA ILE A 31 12.51 -0.95 10.84
C ILE A 31 13.09 -0.99 12.25
N ILE A 32 14.43 -1.04 12.37
CA ILE A 32 15.12 -1.03 13.66
C ILE A 32 15.05 0.35 14.35
N ALA A 33 14.67 1.41 13.64
CA ALA A 33 14.46 2.72 14.23
C ALA A 33 13.07 2.84 14.87
N LEU A 34 12.08 2.07 14.42
CA LEU A 34 10.71 2.11 14.91
C LEU A 34 10.58 1.58 16.34
N THR A 35 9.54 2.03 17.04
CA THR A 35 9.16 1.50 18.36
C THR A 35 8.38 0.20 18.19
N PRO A 36 8.45 -0.74 19.16
CA PRO A 36 7.62 -1.95 19.15
C PRO A 36 6.13 -1.64 18.97
N THR A 37 5.62 -0.64 19.68
CA THR A 37 4.22 -0.17 19.57
C THR A 37 3.87 0.25 18.14
N ARG A 38 4.74 1.01 17.47
CA ARG A 38 4.49 1.46 16.09
C ARG A 38 4.48 0.30 15.10
N ILE A 39 5.34 -0.71 15.31
CA ILE A 39 5.34 -1.92 14.50
C ILE A 39 4.05 -2.71 14.74
N GLN A 40 3.67 -2.93 16.00
CA GLN A 40 2.45 -3.65 16.37
C GLN A 40 1.21 -2.99 15.77
N GLU A 41 1.08 -1.67 15.88
CA GLU A 41 -0.02 -0.91 15.27
C GLU A 41 -0.13 -1.16 13.76
N SER A 42 0.99 -1.20 13.03
CA SER A 42 0.98 -1.54 11.61
C SER A 42 0.56 -2.98 11.35
N LEU A 43 0.94 -3.93 12.21
CA LEU A 43 0.54 -5.33 12.06
C LEU A 43 -0.97 -5.49 12.28
N ASP A 44 -1.48 -4.88 13.34
CA ASP A 44 -2.91 -4.92 13.70
C ASP A 44 -3.77 -4.31 12.60
N VAL A 45 -3.34 -3.17 12.04
CA VAL A 45 -4.00 -2.51 10.90
C VAL A 45 -4.04 -3.43 9.68
N MET A 46 -2.95 -4.14 9.38
CA MET A 46 -2.91 -5.05 8.25
C MET A 46 -3.80 -6.27 8.46
N ASP A 47 -3.87 -6.80 9.68
CA ASP A 47 -4.76 -7.91 10.05
C ASP A 47 -6.23 -7.48 9.95
N GLU A 48 -6.57 -6.30 10.45
CA GLU A 48 -7.92 -5.73 10.34
C GLU A 48 -8.37 -5.58 8.88
N MET A 49 -7.50 -5.06 8.01
CA MET A 49 -7.84 -4.82 6.61
C MET A 49 -7.83 -6.09 5.76
N LEU A 50 -6.89 -7.01 6.00
CA LEU A 50 -6.56 -8.09 5.06
C LEU A 50 -6.79 -9.50 5.64
N GLY A 51 -7.30 -9.58 6.86
CA GLY A 51 -7.57 -10.81 7.59
C GLY A 51 -6.41 -11.28 8.44
N ASP A 52 -6.73 -12.16 9.39
CA ASP A 52 -5.82 -12.60 10.45
C ASP A 52 -4.44 -13.06 9.96
N GLY A 53 -3.40 -12.55 10.63
CA GLY A 53 -2.00 -12.84 10.37
C GLY A 53 -1.45 -12.23 9.07
N ALA A 54 -2.19 -11.37 8.37
CA ALA A 54 -1.71 -10.64 7.21
C ALA A 54 -0.51 -9.75 7.54
N GLY A 55 -0.52 -9.04 8.66
CA GLY A 55 0.57 -8.22 9.16
C GLY A 55 1.87 -9.00 9.27
N ALA A 56 1.86 -10.16 9.93
CA ALA A 56 3.06 -11.00 10.06
C ALA A 56 3.55 -11.52 8.70
N ARG A 57 2.64 -11.98 7.82
CA ARG A 57 2.98 -12.42 6.45
C ARG A 57 3.59 -11.28 5.62
N ILE A 58 3.06 -10.06 5.76
CA ILE A 58 3.53 -8.86 5.07
C ILE A 58 4.88 -8.42 5.63
N LEU A 59 5.08 -8.43 6.96
CA LEU A 59 6.36 -8.14 7.59
C LEU A 59 7.48 -9.03 7.04
N LEU A 60 7.20 -10.33 6.85
CA LEU A 60 8.16 -11.30 6.34
C LEU A 60 8.49 -11.13 4.86
N SER A 61 7.48 -10.80 4.04
CA SER A 61 7.60 -10.74 2.58
C SER A 61 7.94 -9.35 2.04
N ASN A 62 7.52 -8.30 2.73
CA ASN A 62 7.74 -6.90 2.39
C ASN A 62 7.69 -6.00 3.64
N PRO A 63 8.75 -5.96 4.46
CA PRO A 63 8.79 -5.20 5.70
C PRO A 63 8.61 -3.68 5.50
N ILE A 64 8.82 -3.16 4.28
CA ILE A 64 8.60 -1.75 3.96
C ILE A 64 7.12 -1.35 4.14
N MET A 65 6.18 -2.26 3.87
CA MET A 65 4.75 -2.00 4.08
C MET A 65 4.43 -1.70 5.54
N ILE A 66 5.13 -2.34 6.49
CA ILE A 66 4.93 -2.12 7.94
C ILE A 66 5.39 -0.72 8.35
N MET A 67 6.32 -0.12 7.60
CA MET A 67 6.78 1.24 7.84
C MET A 67 5.90 2.31 7.18
N SER A 68 4.94 1.90 6.36
CA SER A 68 4.07 2.83 5.63
C SER A 68 3.13 3.58 6.58
N ASN A 69 2.69 4.76 6.16
CA ASN A 69 1.73 5.55 6.93
C ASN A 69 0.38 4.83 6.99
N VAL A 70 -0.05 4.45 8.21
CA VAL A 70 -1.30 3.73 8.47
C VAL A 70 -2.51 4.46 7.92
N GLY A 71 -2.58 5.79 8.09
CA GLY A 71 -3.67 6.60 7.54
C GLY A 71 -3.77 6.52 6.02
N ASN A 72 -2.64 6.56 5.30
CA ASN A 72 -2.62 6.40 3.84
C ASN A 72 -3.03 4.98 3.42
N LEU A 73 -2.61 3.95 4.16
CA LEU A 73 -3.00 2.56 3.90
C LEU A 73 -4.51 2.39 4.03
N ARG A 74 -5.11 2.90 5.12
CA ARG A 74 -6.56 2.87 5.35
C ARG A 74 -7.33 3.57 4.24
N ARG A 75 -6.94 4.81 3.88
CA ARG A 75 -7.58 5.54 2.77
C ARG A 75 -7.51 4.76 1.46
N SER A 76 -6.39 4.10 1.19
CA SER A 76 -6.22 3.29 -0.02
C SER A 76 -7.06 2.02 0.02
N PHE A 77 -7.12 1.35 1.17
CA PHE A 77 -7.97 0.19 1.40
C PHE A 77 -9.46 0.53 1.20
N ASP A 78 -9.94 1.58 1.87
CA ASP A 78 -11.33 2.02 1.78
C ASP A 78 -11.72 2.38 0.34
N TYR A 79 -10.84 3.08 -0.38
CA TYR A 79 -11.08 3.38 -1.79
C TYR A 79 -11.17 2.10 -2.65
N LEU A 80 -10.21 1.19 -2.50
CA LEU A 80 -10.17 -0.06 -3.28
C LEU A 80 -11.36 -0.97 -2.97
N VAL A 81 -11.79 -1.08 -1.72
CA VAL A 81 -12.92 -1.92 -1.32
C VAL A 81 -14.25 -1.24 -1.66
N SER A 82 -14.48 -0.04 -1.12
CA SER A 82 -15.79 0.60 -1.15
C SER A 82 -16.10 1.30 -2.47
N THR A 83 -15.08 1.78 -3.20
CA THR A 83 -15.28 2.50 -4.47
C THR A 83 -14.96 1.64 -5.69
N VAL A 84 -13.85 0.88 -5.65
CA VAL A 84 -13.46 0.04 -6.79
C VAL A 84 -14.14 -1.33 -6.74
N GLY A 85 -14.41 -1.88 -5.55
CA GLY A 85 -15.08 -3.17 -5.36
C GLY A 85 -14.13 -4.36 -5.15
N PHE A 86 -12.87 -4.12 -4.77
CA PHE A 86 -11.95 -5.20 -4.42
C PHE A 86 -12.41 -5.91 -3.15
N ARG A 87 -12.34 -7.25 -3.16
CA ARG A 87 -12.50 -8.04 -1.94
C ARG A 87 -11.22 -8.03 -1.10
N PRO A 88 -11.30 -7.95 0.25
CA PRO A 88 -10.13 -7.99 1.12
C PRO A 88 -9.18 -9.17 0.85
N GLU A 89 -9.70 -10.36 0.52
CA GLU A 89 -8.86 -11.55 0.27
C GLU A 89 -8.04 -11.39 -1.02
N ARG A 90 -8.56 -10.64 -2.00
CA ARG A 90 -7.80 -10.30 -3.21
C ARG A 90 -6.76 -9.24 -2.91
N LEU A 91 -7.08 -8.24 -2.08
CA LEU A 91 -6.11 -7.26 -1.62
C LEU A 91 -5.01 -7.90 -0.79
N ALA A 92 -5.28 -8.94 0.00
CA ALA A 92 -4.26 -9.66 0.75
C ALA A 92 -3.19 -10.28 -0.18
N ARG A 93 -3.58 -10.73 -1.38
CA ARG A 93 -2.64 -11.21 -2.42
C ARG A 93 -1.94 -10.09 -3.19
N HIS A 94 -2.51 -8.89 -3.17
CA HIS A 94 -2.01 -7.70 -3.86
C HIS A 94 -1.80 -6.52 -2.90
N PHE A 95 -1.30 -6.77 -1.69
CA PHE A 95 -1.31 -5.76 -0.60
C PHE A 95 -0.53 -4.49 -0.95
N LYS A 96 0.42 -4.57 -1.90
CA LYS A 96 1.18 -3.40 -2.39
C LYS A 96 0.30 -2.34 -3.07
N LEU A 97 -0.93 -2.69 -3.46
CA LEU A 97 -1.90 -1.71 -3.95
C LEU A 97 -2.23 -0.65 -2.88
N LEU A 98 -2.20 -1.04 -1.59
CA LEU A 98 -2.46 -0.13 -0.47
C LEU A 98 -1.40 0.97 -0.33
N ALA A 99 -0.20 0.76 -0.87
CA ALA A 99 0.88 1.76 -0.82
C ALA A 99 0.75 2.84 -1.90
N ARG A 100 -0.29 2.81 -2.74
CA ARG A 100 -0.47 3.77 -3.83
C ARG A 100 -1.37 4.90 -3.39
N SER A 101 -0.98 6.13 -3.72
CA SER A 101 -1.77 7.31 -3.40
C SER A 101 -3.16 7.23 -4.04
N VAL A 102 -4.19 7.45 -3.23
CA VAL A 102 -5.58 7.57 -3.69
C VAL A 102 -5.68 8.65 -4.75
N ASP A 103 -5.31 9.88 -4.40
CA ASP A 103 -5.48 11.03 -5.29
C ASP A 103 -4.42 11.10 -6.39
N GLY A 104 -3.26 10.49 -6.19
CA GLY A 104 -2.18 10.50 -7.16
C GLY A 104 -2.29 9.42 -8.24
N ILE A 105 -2.85 8.25 -7.91
CA ILE A 105 -2.80 7.07 -8.80
C ILE A 105 -4.13 6.33 -8.82
N LEU A 106 -4.63 5.87 -7.66
CA LEU A 106 -5.77 4.96 -7.64
C LEU A 106 -7.00 5.61 -8.24
N LYS A 107 -7.38 6.77 -7.74
CA LYS A 107 -8.56 7.52 -8.16
C LYS A 107 -8.48 8.01 -9.61
N PRO A 108 -7.45 8.78 -10.03
CA PRO A 108 -7.43 9.29 -11.41
C PRO A 108 -7.37 8.17 -12.45
N ARG A 109 -6.68 7.05 -12.19
CA ARG A 109 -6.67 5.93 -13.15
C ARG A 109 -7.99 5.17 -13.16
N HIS A 110 -8.56 4.88 -11.99
CA HIS A 110 -9.83 4.18 -11.91
C HIS A 110 -10.96 4.98 -12.59
N GLU A 111 -11.10 6.26 -12.29
CA GLU A 111 -12.13 7.11 -12.89
C GLU A 111 -11.97 7.23 -14.41
N PHE A 112 -10.73 7.40 -14.89
CA PHE A 112 -10.45 7.41 -16.33
C PHE A 112 -10.83 6.09 -17.02
N LEU A 113 -10.43 4.95 -16.46
CA LEU A 113 -10.72 3.63 -17.04
C LEU A 113 -12.23 3.34 -17.03
N LYS A 114 -12.91 3.68 -15.93
CA LYS A 114 -14.37 3.58 -15.82
C LYS A 114 -15.07 4.40 -16.90
N ALA A 115 -14.61 5.63 -17.18
CA ALA A 115 -15.16 6.46 -18.26
C ALA A 115 -14.91 5.87 -19.67
N LYS A 116 -13.86 5.08 -19.84
CA LYS A 116 -13.57 4.34 -21.08
C LYS A 116 -14.28 2.97 -21.15
N GLY A 117 -15.09 2.61 -20.15
CA GLY A 117 -15.78 1.31 -20.09
C GLY A 117 -14.85 0.13 -19.76
N VAL A 118 -13.66 0.39 -19.22
CA VAL A 118 -12.71 -0.65 -18.81
C VAL A 118 -12.93 -1.01 -17.35
N ASP A 119 -13.18 -2.29 -17.08
CA ASP A 119 -13.36 -2.79 -15.71
C ASP A 119 -12.02 -2.87 -14.96
N ALA A 120 -11.86 -2.01 -13.96
CA ALA A 120 -10.69 -1.96 -13.09
C ALA A 120 -10.59 -3.16 -12.12
N LEU A 121 -11.65 -3.98 -12.02
CA LEU A 121 -11.63 -5.21 -11.24
C LEU A 121 -11.07 -6.40 -12.04
N ASP A 122 -11.05 -6.40 -13.36
CA ASP A 122 -10.53 -7.56 -14.10
C ASP A 122 -9.05 -7.80 -13.75
N LYS A 123 -8.25 -6.73 -13.77
CA LYS A 123 -6.80 -6.79 -13.54
C LYS A 123 -6.33 -5.70 -12.58
N VAL A 124 -5.19 -5.95 -11.94
CA VAL A 124 -4.51 -4.99 -11.03
C VAL A 124 -3.38 -4.24 -11.73
N ASP A 125 -3.11 -4.56 -13.01
CA ASP A 125 -2.01 -3.99 -13.78
C ASP A 125 -2.15 -2.47 -13.94
N TRP A 126 -3.36 -1.94 -14.02
CA TRP A 126 -3.60 -0.50 -14.07
C TRP A 126 -3.01 0.28 -12.88
N VAL A 127 -2.81 -0.37 -11.73
CA VAL A 127 -2.14 0.25 -10.57
C VAL A 127 -0.62 0.12 -10.64
N TYR A 128 -0.12 -1.05 -11.05
CA TYR A 128 1.32 -1.34 -11.10
C TYR A 128 2.03 -0.78 -12.33
N THR A 129 1.30 -0.53 -13.42
CA THR A 129 1.87 -0.04 -14.67
C THR A 129 2.53 1.31 -14.45
N ALA A 130 3.79 1.43 -14.88
CA ALA A 130 4.52 2.68 -14.82
C ALA A 130 3.76 3.80 -15.54
N GLY A 131 3.85 5.04 -15.06
CA GLY A 131 3.12 6.19 -15.62
C GLY A 131 3.28 6.32 -17.14
N ARG A 132 4.51 6.22 -17.64
CA ARG A 132 4.82 6.25 -19.07
C ARG A 132 4.09 5.16 -19.85
N LEU A 133 4.17 3.91 -19.40
CA LEU A 133 3.53 2.78 -20.08
C LEU A 133 1.99 2.87 -20.03
N PHE A 134 1.45 3.44 -18.95
CA PHE A 134 0.02 3.68 -18.84
C PHE A 134 -0.45 4.73 -19.85
N ILE A 135 0.34 5.80 -20.04
CA ILE A 135 0.09 6.84 -21.06
C ILE A 135 0.27 6.28 -22.47
N GLU A 136 1.27 5.44 -22.72
CA GLU A 136 1.44 4.78 -24.03
C GLU A 136 0.23 3.91 -24.39
N ARG A 137 -0.33 3.19 -23.41
CA ARG A 137 -1.56 2.41 -23.60
C ARG A 137 -2.80 3.29 -23.71
N TYR A 138 -2.85 4.41 -23.01
CA TYR A 138 -3.96 5.34 -22.96
C TYR A 138 -3.50 6.79 -23.16
N PRO A 139 -3.23 7.23 -24.41
CA PRO A 139 -2.65 8.55 -24.67
C PRO A 139 -3.47 9.71 -24.08
N ASP A 140 -4.81 9.61 -24.15
CA ASP A 140 -5.76 10.60 -23.59
C ASP A 140 -5.63 10.78 -22.07
N TYR A 141 -5.02 9.81 -21.36
CA TYR A 141 -4.86 9.90 -19.92
C TYR A 141 -3.97 11.08 -19.51
N GLN A 142 -3.01 11.48 -20.35
CA GLN A 142 -2.13 12.59 -20.05
C GLN A 142 -2.90 13.91 -19.90
N GLU A 143 -3.81 14.20 -20.83
CA GLU A 143 -4.66 15.39 -20.77
C GLU A 143 -5.65 15.30 -19.61
N TYR A 144 -6.31 14.15 -19.45
CA TYR A 144 -7.21 13.91 -18.32
C TYR A 144 -6.51 14.15 -16.97
N LEU A 145 -5.29 13.63 -16.80
CA LEU A 145 -4.55 13.77 -15.54
C LEU A 145 -4.18 15.23 -15.25
N ALA A 146 -3.87 16.02 -16.27
CA ALA A 146 -3.62 17.45 -16.11
C ALA A 146 -4.86 18.19 -15.60
N GLN A 147 -6.02 17.90 -16.19
CA GLN A 147 -7.31 18.47 -15.76
C GLN A 147 -7.69 18.02 -14.34
N TYR A 148 -7.53 16.73 -14.04
CA TYR A 148 -7.79 16.17 -12.72
C TYR A 148 -6.98 16.90 -11.64
N LYS A 149 -5.66 17.09 -11.86
CA LYS A 149 -4.79 17.79 -10.92
C LYS A 149 -5.17 19.26 -10.75
N ALA A 150 -5.49 19.95 -11.84
CA ALA A 150 -5.92 21.35 -11.78
C ALA A 150 -7.20 21.52 -10.95
N ASN A 151 -8.11 20.56 -11.02
CA ASN A 151 -9.35 20.59 -10.22
C ASN A 151 -9.09 20.32 -8.74
N GLN A 152 -8.19 19.39 -8.39
CA GLN A 152 -7.82 19.12 -7.00
C GLN A 152 -7.22 20.35 -6.29
N THR A 153 -6.38 21.13 -6.98
CA THR A 153 -5.80 22.36 -6.44
C THR A 153 -6.87 23.43 -6.14
N ARG A 154 -7.93 23.49 -6.96
CA ARG A 154 -9.03 24.44 -6.77
C ARG A 154 -9.90 24.07 -5.56
N THR A 155 -10.15 22.78 -5.33
CA THR A 155 -10.96 22.30 -4.19
C THR A 155 -10.20 22.24 -2.86
N GLY A 156 -8.87 22.14 -2.86
CA GLY A 156 -8.05 22.12 -1.65
C GLY A 156 -7.68 23.50 -1.09
N SER A 157 -8.16 24.59 -1.71
CA SER A 157 -7.87 25.98 -1.33
C SER A 157 -9.06 26.67 -0.62
N SER A 158 -9.95 25.90 0.01
CA SER A 158 -11.12 26.39 0.75
C SER A 158 -11.15 25.86 2.18
#